data_AF-A0A376VI88-F1
#
_entry.id   AF-A0A376VI88-F1
#
_cell.length_a   1.000
_cell.length_b   1.000
_cell.length_c   1.000
_cell.angle_alpha   90.00
_cell.angle_beta   90.00
_cell.angle_gamma   90.00
#
_symmetry.space_group_name_H-M   'P 1'
#
loop_
_entity.id
_entity.type
_entity.pdbx_description
1 polymer ?
#
loop_
_entity_poly.entity_id
_entity_poly.type
_entity_poly.pdbx_seq_one_letter_code
_entity_poly.pdbx_strand_id
1 'polypeptide(L)'
;MVKRKAMNSFICSVDRPFSFMGRINEDVNTYTNLGRCGELFMTIGAVQLGQKQTQKNSGGMTELYLDSGTYVKSFYSVMYAPSCVKISLMGASHKRIHHQVTWNNAAVKILHEKYRKKTPCISMGVTNDSVFESRVSGSVPDDCTTNR
;
A
#
# COMPACT_ATOMS: atom_id res chain seq x y z
N MET A 1 2.75 17.72 8.10
CA MET A 1 1.59 16.81 8.27
C MET A 1 1.78 15.58 7.39
N VAL A 2 1.71 14.38 7.95
CA VAL A 2 1.83 13.10 7.21
C VAL A 2 0.44 12.55 6.94
N LYS A 3 0.17 12.09 5.71
CA LYS A 3 -1.11 11.46 5.34
C LYS A 3 -0.91 9.98 5.03
N ARG A 4 -1.87 9.13 5.39
CA ARG A 4 -1.94 7.69 5.02
C ARG A 4 -2.34 7.47 3.55
N LYS A 5 -2.00 8.43 2.70
CA LYS A 5 -2.17 8.39 1.25
C LYS A 5 -0.79 8.15 0.68
N ALA A 6 -0.70 7.42 -0.43
CA ALA A 6 0.52 7.32 -1.22
C ALA A 6 0.43 8.24 -2.44
N MET A 7 1.58 8.74 -2.89
CA MET A 7 1.75 9.52 -4.11
C MET A 7 2.82 8.87 -4.98
N ASN A 8 2.97 9.35 -6.19
CA ASN A 8 3.77 8.79 -7.28
C ASN A 8 5.30 8.96 -7.14
N SER A 9 5.82 9.14 -5.92
CA SER A 9 7.24 9.25 -5.64
C SER A 9 7.53 8.69 -4.26
N PHE A 10 8.53 7.82 -4.18
CA PHE A 10 8.77 6.98 -3.01
C PHE A 10 10.21 7.17 -2.52
N ILE A 11 10.35 7.18 -1.20
CA ILE A 11 11.63 7.02 -0.51
C ILE A 11 11.57 5.63 0.12
N CYS A 12 12.42 4.72 -0.35
CA CYS A 12 12.38 3.32 0.04
C CYS A 12 13.62 2.96 0.86
N SER A 13 13.43 2.13 1.89
CA SER A 13 14.53 1.52 2.64
C SER A 13 14.93 0.22 1.96
N VAL A 14 16.24 -0.05 1.90
CA VAL A 14 16.79 -1.31 1.38
C VAL A 14 16.46 -2.51 2.26
N ASP A 15 16.14 -2.28 3.53
CA ASP A 15 15.79 -3.31 4.52
C ASP A 15 14.32 -3.74 4.42
N ARG A 16 13.49 -2.94 3.74
CA ARG A 16 12.05 -3.19 3.55
C ARG A 16 11.69 -3.11 2.07
N PRO A 17 12.21 -4.05 1.24
CA PRO A 17 11.94 -4.04 -0.19
C PRO A 17 10.49 -4.43 -0.46
N PHE A 18 9.92 -3.85 -1.51
CA PHE A 18 8.65 -4.28 -2.10
C PHE A 18 8.72 -4.15 -3.62
N SER A 19 7.89 -4.92 -4.32
CA SER A 19 7.84 -4.92 -5.78
C SER A 19 6.73 -4.00 -6.29
N PHE A 20 7.02 -3.27 -7.36
CA PHE A 20 6.00 -2.55 -8.10
C PHE A 20 5.21 -3.51 -9.00
N MET A 21 3.91 -3.62 -8.75
CA MET A 21 3.05 -4.62 -9.39
C MET A 21 2.31 -4.06 -10.62
N GLY A 22 2.32 -4.82 -11.71
CA GLY A 22 1.63 -4.49 -12.95
C GLY A 22 2.57 -4.02 -14.07
N ARG A 23 1.99 -3.74 -15.24
CA ARG A 23 2.71 -3.23 -16.42
C ARG A 23 2.47 -1.74 -16.68
N ILE A 24 1.48 -1.17 -16.00
CA ILE A 24 0.97 0.19 -16.18
C ILE A 24 0.45 0.67 -14.82
N ASN A 25 0.78 1.91 -14.44
CA ASN A 25 0.28 2.55 -13.22
C ASN A 25 0.65 1.73 -11.96
N GLU A 26 1.88 1.20 -11.98
CA GLU A 26 2.40 0.21 -11.05
C GLU A 26 2.49 0.77 -9.63
N ASP A 27 2.77 2.05 -9.49
CA ASP A 27 2.72 2.75 -8.20
C ASP A 27 1.35 2.57 -7.54
N VAL A 28 0.27 2.87 -8.26
CA VAL A 28 -1.11 2.79 -7.76
C VAL A 28 -1.51 1.37 -7.44
N ASN A 29 -1.23 0.45 -8.35
CA ASN A 29 -1.52 -0.96 -8.15
C ASN A 29 -0.83 -1.46 -6.86
N THR A 30 0.42 -1.06 -6.66
CA THR A 30 1.24 -1.49 -5.52
C THR A 30 0.71 -0.95 -4.19
N TYR A 31 0.56 0.37 -4.05
CA TYR A 31 0.14 0.94 -2.77
C TYR A 31 -1.32 0.63 -2.43
N THR A 32 -2.18 0.39 -3.43
CA THR A 32 -3.56 -0.01 -3.16
C THR A 32 -3.64 -1.48 -2.75
N ASN A 33 -2.85 -2.36 -3.37
CA ASN A 33 -2.82 -3.78 -3.01
C ASN A 33 -2.16 -4.00 -1.63
N LEU A 34 -0.90 -3.57 -1.49
CA LEU A 34 -0.12 -3.79 -0.26
C LEU A 34 -0.69 -3.02 0.93
N GLY A 35 -1.23 -1.81 0.71
CA GLY A 35 -1.89 -1.03 1.75
C GLY A 35 -3.12 -1.74 2.36
N ARG A 36 -3.80 -2.60 1.60
CA ARG A 36 -4.91 -3.43 2.10
C ARG A 36 -4.41 -4.67 2.85
N CYS A 37 -3.22 -5.15 2.50
CA CYS A 37 -2.58 -6.31 3.11
C CYS A 37 -1.87 -6.00 4.43
N GLY A 38 -1.79 -4.73 4.84
CA GLY A 38 -1.16 -4.35 6.11
C GLY A 38 0.06 -3.45 5.96
N GLU A 39 0.56 -3.23 4.75
CA GLU A 39 1.74 -2.42 4.51
C GLU A 39 1.46 -0.92 4.69
N LEU A 40 2.43 -0.21 5.27
CA LEU A 40 2.28 1.21 5.58
C LEU A 40 2.89 2.10 4.48
N PHE A 41 2.03 2.76 3.71
CA PHE A 41 2.42 3.82 2.77
C PHE A 41 1.97 5.19 3.27
N MET A 42 2.87 6.17 3.22
CA MET A 42 2.63 7.52 3.73
C MET A 42 3.10 8.59 2.74
N THR A 43 2.42 9.74 2.75
CA THR A 43 2.84 10.94 2.03
C THR A 43 3.31 11.98 3.02
N ILE A 44 4.53 12.46 2.83
CA ILE A 44 5.10 13.59 3.56
C ILE A 44 4.63 14.87 2.87
N GLY A 45 3.65 15.57 3.45
CA GLY A 45 3.09 16.79 2.86
C GLY A 45 3.99 18.02 2.94
N ALA A 46 5.17 17.91 3.57
CA ALA A 46 6.14 19.00 3.68
C ALA A 46 7.04 19.13 2.44
N VAL A 47 7.05 18.12 1.57
CA VAL A 47 7.87 18.09 0.35
C VAL A 47 6.97 17.81 -0.83
N GLN A 48 7.10 18.59 -1.90
CA GLN A 48 6.41 18.38 -3.16
C GLN A 48 7.42 18.35 -4.29
N LEU A 49 7.31 17.36 -5.17
CA LEU A 49 8.08 17.29 -6.39
C LEU A 49 7.35 18.02 -7.51
N GLY A 50 7.99 19.04 -8.09
CA GLY A 50 7.52 19.74 -9.27
C GLY A 50 7.81 18.92 -10.54
N GLN A 51 7.04 17.87 -10.78
CA GLN A 51 7.20 17.07 -12.00
C GLN A 51 6.66 17.82 -13.22
N LYS A 52 7.44 17.85 -14.31
CA LYS A 52 6.94 18.28 -15.62
C LYS A 52 5.78 17.37 -16.04
N GLN A 53 4.73 17.96 -16.59
CA GLN A 53 3.55 17.22 -17.01
C GLN A 53 3.95 16.14 -18.03
N THR A 54 3.66 14.88 -17.68
CA THR A 54 4.18 13.69 -18.36
C THR A 54 3.88 13.73 -19.86
N GLN A 55 2.67 14.13 -20.25
CA GLN A 55 2.22 14.19 -21.66
C GLN A 55 2.99 15.17 -22.58
N LYS A 56 4.00 15.88 -22.09
CA LYS A 56 4.88 16.73 -22.90
C LYS A 56 6.30 16.19 -23.07
N ASN A 57 6.68 15.14 -22.33
CA ASN A 57 8.01 14.53 -22.42
C ASN A 57 7.97 13.29 -23.32
N SER A 58 8.94 13.14 -24.21
CA SER A 58 9.12 11.93 -25.02
C SER A 58 9.52 10.72 -24.17
N GLY A 59 9.12 9.51 -24.58
CA GLY A 59 9.45 8.27 -23.88
C GLY A 59 8.57 7.93 -22.67
N GLY A 60 8.74 6.70 -22.18
CA GLY A 60 8.12 6.19 -20.97
C GLY A 60 6.59 6.17 -21.03
N MET A 61 5.94 6.61 -19.94
CA MET A 61 4.48 6.56 -19.82
C MET A 61 3.75 7.46 -20.84
N THR A 62 4.42 8.44 -21.44
CA THR A 62 3.78 9.35 -22.39
C THR A 62 3.39 8.65 -23.67
N GLU A 63 4.26 7.83 -24.23
CA GLU A 63 4.01 7.09 -25.47
C GLU A 63 2.88 6.08 -25.25
N LEU A 64 2.92 5.36 -24.13
CA LEU A 64 1.85 4.44 -23.73
C LEU A 64 0.51 5.17 -23.56
N TYR A 65 0.50 6.38 -23.01
CA TYR A 65 -0.74 7.16 -22.86
C TYR A 65 -1.25 7.74 -24.18
N LEU A 66 -0.37 8.05 -25.13
CA LEU A 66 -0.76 8.49 -26.47
C LEU A 66 -1.35 7.33 -27.27
N ASP A 67 -0.77 6.14 -27.16
CA ASP A 67 -1.18 4.94 -27.90
C ASP A 67 -2.45 4.28 -27.32
N SER A 68 -2.50 4.11 -26.00
CA SER A 68 -3.57 3.37 -25.32
C SER A 68 -4.60 4.26 -24.60
N GLY A 69 -4.33 5.56 -24.49
CA GLY A 69 -5.17 6.49 -23.73
C GLY A 69 -5.06 6.33 -22.21
N THR A 70 -5.55 7.34 -21.49
CA THR A 70 -5.48 7.37 -20.01
C THR A 70 -6.53 6.53 -19.31
N TYR A 71 -7.48 5.94 -20.05
CA TYR A 71 -8.48 5.04 -19.48
C TYR A 71 -7.86 3.68 -19.14
N VAL A 72 -7.02 3.12 -20.02
CA VAL A 72 -6.37 1.80 -19.83
C VAL A 72 -5.63 1.76 -18.49
N LYS A 73 -4.77 2.76 -18.24
CA LYS A 73 -4.03 2.87 -16.97
C LYS A 73 -4.95 2.83 -15.74
N SER A 74 -6.13 3.42 -15.84
CA SER A 74 -7.06 3.56 -14.72
C SER A 74 -7.82 2.26 -14.48
N PHE A 75 -8.19 1.55 -15.56
CA PHE A 75 -8.83 0.24 -15.48
C PHE A 75 -7.89 -0.84 -14.93
N TYR A 76 -6.59 -0.79 -15.24
CA TYR A 76 -5.61 -1.70 -14.63
C TYR A 76 -5.64 -1.63 -13.10
N SER A 77 -5.71 -0.43 -12.52
CA SER A 77 -5.82 -0.28 -11.07
C SER A 77 -7.16 -0.73 -10.50
N VAL A 78 -8.24 -0.64 -11.28
CA VAL A 78 -9.53 -1.24 -10.88
C VAL A 78 -9.42 -2.76 -10.82
N MET A 79 -8.76 -3.40 -11.80
CA MET A 79 -8.56 -4.85 -11.78
C MET A 79 -7.72 -5.31 -10.58
N TYR A 80 -6.69 -4.53 -10.20
CA TYR A 80 -5.83 -4.84 -9.06
C TYR A 80 -6.54 -4.68 -7.71
N ALA A 81 -7.38 -3.66 -7.54
CA ALA A 81 -7.98 -3.34 -6.24
C ALA A 81 -9.44 -2.85 -6.38
N PRO A 82 -10.36 -3.68 -6.88
CA PRO A 82 -11.71 -3.25 -7.26
C PRO A 82 -12.55 -2.75 -6.08
N SER A 83 -12.28 -3.24 -4.87
CA SER A 83 -12.98 -2.83 -3.65
C SER A 83 -12.58 -1.46 -3.09
N CYS A 84 -11.54 -0.82 -3.65
CA CYS A 84 -11.14 0.53 -3.24
C CYS A 84 -10.76 1.46 -4.39
N VAL A 85 -10.73 0.97 -5.63
CA VAL A 85 -10.44 1.77 -6.82
C VAL A 85 -11.63 1.75 -7.76
N LYS A 86 -12.07 2.93 -8.21
CA LYS A 86 -13.10 3.08 -9.24
C LYS A 86 -12.70 4.07 -10.30
N ILE A 87 -13.37 4.04 -11.45
CA ILE A 87 -13.22 5.07 -12.48
C ILE A 87 -14.02 6.32 -12.07
N SER A 88 -13.45 7.49 -12.30
CA SER A 88 -14.06 8.78 -12.07
C SER A 88 -13.53 9.83 -13.05
N LEU A 89 -14.13 11.00 -13.05
CA LEU A 89 -13.70 12.15 -13.84
C LEU A 89 -12.86 13.09 -12.98
N MET A 90 -11.72 13.53 -13.50
CA MET A 90 -10.83 14.47 -12.82
C MET A 90 -10.57 15.71 -13.66
N GLY A 91 -10.56 16.87 -13.01
CA GLY A 91 -10.33 18.19 -13.62
C GLY A 91 -11.47 19.16 -13.33
N ALA A 92 -11.17 20.45 -13.35
CA ALA A 92 -12.17 21.52 -13.22
C ALA A 92 -12.90 21.77 -14.55
N SER A 93 -12.15 21.79 -15.65
CA SER A 93 -12.61 21.87 -17.05
C SER A 93 -11.97 20.74 -17.86
N HIS A 94 -12.59 20.37 -19.00
CA HIS A 94 -12.15 19.26 -19.87
C HIS A 94 -11.77 17.99 -19.08
N LYS A 95 -12.76 17.47 -18.33
CA LYS A 95 -12.53 16.36 -17.40
C LYS A 95 -11.97 15.15 -18.13
N ARG A 96 -10.97 14.52 -17.53
CA ARG A 96 -10.35 13.29 -18.03
C ARG A 96 -10.72 12.10 -17.15
N ILE A 97 -10.78 10.92 -17.78
CA ILE A 97 -10.94 9.65 -17.08
C ILE A 97 -9.74 9.44 -16.16
N HIS A 98 -10.02 9.08 -14.92
CA HIS A 98 -8.99 8.83 -13.90
C HIS A 98 -9.46 7.77 -12.90
N HIS A 99 -8.52 7.09 -12.26
CA HIS A 99 -8.83 6.27 -11.10
C HIS A 99 -9.13 7.16 -9.87
N GLN A 100 -10.08 6.75 -9.05
CA GLN A 100 -10.33 7.33 -7.74
C GLN A 100 -10.13 6.24 -6.69
N VAL A 101 -9.25 6.51 -5.73
CA VAL A 101 -8.99 5.60 -4.61
C VAL A 101 -9.83 6.03 -3.41
N THR A 102 -10.63 5.11 -2.88
CA THR A 102 -11.32 5.24 -1.59
C THR A 102 -10.35 4.86 -0.48
N TRP A 103 -9.60 5.84 0.03
CA TRP A 103 -8.49 5.61 0.98
C TRP A 103 -8.89 4.94 2.30
N ASN A 104 -10.15 5.07 2.73
CA ASN A 104 -10.64 4.33 3.90
C ASN A 104 -10.64 2.81 3.70
N ASN A 105 -10.72 2.35 2.46
CA ASN A 105 -10.75 0.93 2.07
C ASN A 105 -9.39 0.46 1.51
N ALA A 106 -8.41 1.36 1.40
CA ALA A 106 -7.11 1.09 0.80
C ALA A 106 -5.97 1.19 1.83
N ALA A 107 -6.02 2.15 2.75
CA ALA A 107 -4.93 2.41 3.66
C ALA A 107 -5.18 1.83 5.05
N VAL A 108 -4.16 1.16 5.59
CA VAL A 108 -4.14 0.65 6.96
C VAL A 108 -4.52 1.70 8.00
N LYS A 109 -5.16 1.25 9.07
CA LYS A 109 -5.44 2.06 10.26
C LYS A 109 -4.33 1.82 11.28
N ILE A 110 -3.74 2.89 11.78
CA ILE A 110 -2.74 2.84 12.85
C ILE A 110 -3.50 3.00 14.16
N LEU A 111 -3.39 2.01 15.03
CA LEU A 111 -4.00 2.03 16.36
C LEU A 111 -2.92 2.29 17.41
N HIS A 112 -3.31 2.92 18.51
CA HIS A 112 -2.44 3.08 19.67
C HIS A 112 -2.16 1.71 20.31
N GLU A 113 -0.95 1.49 20.82
CA GLU A 113 -0.49 0.20 21.40
C GLU A 113 -1.43 -0.34 22.49
N LYS A 114 -2.04 0.55 23.28
CA LYS A 114 -3.07 0.20 24.27
C LYS A 114 -4.27 -0.61 23.72
N TYR A 115 -4.52 -0.55 22.41
CA TYR A 115 -5.57 -1.32 21.73
C TYR A 115 -5.06 -2.62 21.11
N ARG A 116 -3.78 -2.96 21.30
CA ARG A 116 -3.20 -4.22 20.83
C ARG A 116 -3.93 -5.39 21.45
N LYS A 117 -4.38 -6.31 20.61
CA LYS A 117 -5.00 -7.56 21.06
C LYS A 117 -3.92 -8.41 21.75
N LYS A 118 -4.24 -8.94 22.93
CA LYS A 118 -3.40 -9.95 23.59
C LYS A 118 -3.34 -11.17 22.67
N THR A 119 -2.15 -11.71 22.42
CA THR A 119 -2.00 -12.95 21.67
C THR A 119 -2.80 -14.04 22.40
N PRO A 120 -3.73 -14.76 21.74
CA PRO A 120 -4.39 -15.88 22.37
C PRO A 120 -3.33 -16.92 22.72
N CYS A 121 -3.31 -17.40 23.96
CA CYS A 121 -2.60 -18.63 24.29
C CYS A 121 -3.31 -19.77 23.54
N ILE A 122 -2.76 -20.21 22.41
CA ILE A 122 -3.19 -21.46 21.80
C ILE A 122 -2.66 -22.55 22.73
N SER A 123 -3.56 -23.21 23.47
CA SER A 123 -3.21 -24.37 24.28
C SER A 123 -2.43 -25.34 23.40
N MET A 124 -1.20 -25.60 23.80
CA MET A 124 -0.19 -26.29 23.00
C MET A 124 -0.71 -27.57 22.35
N GLY A 125 -0.58 -27.60 21.03
CA GLY A 125 -0.58 -28.81 20.23
C GLY A 125 0.32 -28.65 19.00
N VAL A 126 1.46 -27.95 19.18
CA VAL A 126 2.38 -27.38 18.17
C VAL A 126 2.07 -25.91 17.88
N THR A 127 2.82 -25.02 18.53
CA THR A 127 2.68 -23.57 18.43
C THR A 127 3.66 -22.99 17.40
N ASN A 128 3.18 -22.01 16.63
CA ASN A 128 3.95 -21.28 15.61
C ASN A 128 5.08 -20.40 16.20
N ASP A 129 5.30 -20.41 17.51
CA ASP A 129 6.45 -19.75 18.14
C ASP A 129 7.77 -20.50 17.88
N SER A 130 7.69 -21.76 17.43
CA SER A 130 8.82 -22.44 16.76
C SER A 130 9.19 -21.85 15.39
N VAL A 131 8.43 -20.91 14.84
CA VAL A 131 8.72 -20.26 13.55
C VAL A 131 9.33 -18.86 13.73
N PHE A 132 9.09 -18.19 14.87
CA PHE A 132 9.60 -16.84 15.12
C PHE A 132 10.73 -16.78 16.16
N GLU A 133 10.67 -17.52 17.28
CA GLU A 133 11.74 -17.54 18.31
C GLU A 133 12.88 -18.53 18.01
N SER A 134 12.66 -19.56 17.20
CA SER A 134 13.73 -20.46 16.73
C SER A 134 14.77 -19.78 15.83
N ARG A 135 14.50 -18.55 15.37
CA ARG A 135 15.42 -17.77 14.54
C ARG A 135 16.30 -16.81 15.33
N VAL A 136 16.06 -16.57 16.62
CA VAL A 136 16.75 -15.47 17.33
C VAL A 136 17.36 -15.82 18.69
N SER A 137 16.80 -16.68 19.54
CA SER A 137 17.21 -16.64 20.98
C SER A 137 17.45 -17.94 21.74
N GLY A 138 17.16 -19.14 21.22
CA GLY A 138 17.66 -20.38 21.83
C GLY A 138 17.27 -20.65 23.31
N SER A 139 16.19 -20.08 23.84
CA SER A 139 15.72 -20.41 25.21
C SER A 139 14.26 -19.96 25.47
N VAL A 140 13.42 -20.86 25.97
CA VAL A 140 12.09 -20.60 26.58
C VAL A 140 11.96 -21.57 27.77
N PRO A 141 11.71 -21.13 29.03
CA PRO A 141 10.33 -20.95 29.56
C PRO A 141 10.23 -19.87 30.70
N ASP A 142 9.06 -19.43 31.20
CA ASP A 142 8.23 -20.11 32.22
C ASP A 142 6.80 -19.53 32.34
N ASP A 143 5.88 -20.48 32.53
CA ASP A 143 4.62 -20.47 33.30
C ASP A 143 3.43 -19.55 32.94
N CYS A 144 2.36 -20.22 32.50
CA CYS A 144 0.99 -19.75 32.49
C CYS A 144 0.33 -19.97 33.87
N THR A 145 0.47 -19.01 34.77
CA THR A 145 -0.43 -18.80 35.92
C THR A 145 -1.08 -17.42 35.75
N THR A 146 -2.39 -17.18 35.81
CA THR A 146 -3.52 -17.83 36.49
C THR A 146 -4.84 -17.26 35.96
N ASN A 147 -5.92 -18.06 36.07
CA ASN A 147 -7.33 -17.68 35.96
C ASN A 147 -7.73 -16.43 36.77
N ARG A 148 -8.41 -15.47 36.11
CA ARG A 148 -9.73 -14.91 36.48
C ARG A 148 -10.25 -13.93 35.42
#